data_AF-A0AB36FBP0-F1
#
_entry.id   AF-A0AB36FBP0-F1
#
_cell.length_a   1.000
_cell.length_b   1.000
_cell.length_c   1.000
_cell.angle_alpha   90.00
_cell.angle_beta   90.00
_cell.angle_gamma   90.00
#
_symmetry.space_group_name_H-M   'P 1'
#
loop_
_entity.id
_entity.type
_entity.pdbx_description
1 polymer ?
#
loop_
_entity_poly.entity_id
_entity_poly.type
_entity_poly.pdbx_seq_one_letter_code
_entity_poly.pdbx_strand_id
1 'polypeptide(L)' 'MNEQLKKKVKSITTQTALGEAMGLSSQAVSRWMNSGKVPTSRVRALCQFLNWQITPHEIDPEAYPNPTDGLPKQES' A
#
# COMPACT_ATOMS: atom_id res chain seq x y z
N MET A 1 1.57 -4.74 -8.64
CA MET A 1 1.23 -5.48 -7.41
C MET A 1 0.95 -6.94 -7.75
N ASN A 2 1.72 -7.86 -7.19
CA ASN A 2 1.53 -9.30 -7.41
C ASN A 2 0.33 -9.87 -6.62
N GLU A 3 -0.11 -11.08 -6.96
CA GLU A 3 -1.29 -11.70 -6.32
C GLU A 3 -1.11 -11.98 -4.82
N GLN A 4 0.11 -12.29 -4.38
CA GLN A 4 0.41 -12.53 -2.98
C GLN A 4 0.22 -11.26 -2.14
N LEU A 5 0.71 -10.12 -2.64
CA LEU A 5 0.54 -8.83 -2.00
C LEU A 5 -0.92 -8.41 -1.98
N LYS A 6 -1.69 -8.70 -3.05
CA LYS A 6 -3.15 -8.44 -3.08
C LYS A 6 -3.88 -9.24 -2.00
N LYS A 7 -3.54 -10.52 -1.85
CA LYS A 7 -4.09 -11.37 -0.79
C LYS A 7 -3.75 -10.85 0.60
N LYS A 8 -2.51 -10.41 0.82
CA LYS A 8 -2.04 -9.83 2.09
C LYS A 8 -2.78 -8.53 2.44
N VAL A 9 -2.96 -7.62 1.49
CA VAL A 9 -3.78 -6.40 1.73
C VAL A 9 -5.22 -6.79 2.08
N LYS A 10 -5.82 -7.72 1.34
CA LYS A 10 -7.20 -8.20 1.58
C LYS A 10 -7.38 -8.94 2.90
N SER A 11 -6.34 -9.51 3.50
CA SER A 11 -6.42 -10.12 4.83
C SER A 11 -6.31 -9.10 5.97
N ILE A 12 -5.78 -7.90 5.71
CA ILE A 12 -5.63 -6.84 6.70
C ILE A 12 -6.85 -5.91 6.70
N THR A 13 -7.40 -5.59 5.54
CA THR A 13 -8.46 -4.60 5.39
C THR A 13 -9.38 -4.88 4.20
N THR A 14 -10.50 -4.15 4.13
CA THR A 14 -11.42 -4.18 2.99
C THR A 14 -11.14 -3.03 2.02
N GLN A 15 -11.54 -3.18 0.75
CA GLN A 15 -11.39 -2.10 -0.25
C GLN A 15 -12.20 -0.86 0.12
N THR A 16 -13.32 -1.03 0.81
CA THR A 16 -14.16 0.08 1.30
C THR A 16 -13.45 0.85 2.40
N ALA A 17 -12.98 0.15 3.44
CA ALA A 17 -12.24 0.78 4.55
C ALA A 17 -10.96 1.48 4.06
N LEU A 18 -10.26 0.86 3.12
CA LEU A 18 -9.10 1.49 2.48
C LEU A 18 -9.49 2.72 1.65
N GLY A 19 -10.62 2.67 0.95
CA GLY A 19 -11.15 3.82 0.20
C GLY A 19 -11.44 5.00 1.13
N GLU A 20 -12.19 4.75 2.21
CA GLU A 20 -12.53 5.76 3.22
C GLU A 20 -11.28 6.38 3.85
N ALA A 21 -10.33 5.55 4.28
CA ALA A 21 -9.06 6.03 4.87
C ALA A 21 -8.23 6.88 3.91
N MET A 22 -8.36 6.67 2.60
CA MET A 22 -7.61 7.37 1.56
C MET A 22 -8.38 8.54 0.92
N GLY A 23 -9.63 8.78 1.33
CA GLY A 23 -10.53 9.75 0.68
C GLY A 23 -10.85 9.38 -0.77
N LEU A 24 -11.00 8.08 -1.06
CA LEU A 24 -11.20 7.53 -2.40
C LEU A 24 -12.41 6.60 -2.45
N SER A 25 -12.96 6.43 -3.64
CA SER A 25 -14.00 5.41 -3.86
C SER A 25 -13.39 4.01 -3.85
N SER A 26 -14.20 3.01 -3.44
CA SER A 26 -13.84 1.59 -3.51
C SER A 26 -13.44 1.15 -4.93
N GLN A 27 -14.03 1.77 -5.97
CA GLN A 27 -13.67 1.54 -7.37
C GLN A 27 -12.26 2.05 -7.71
N ALA A 28 -11.85 3.20 -7.17
CA ALA A 28 -10.49 3.70 -7.35
C ALA A 28 -9.46 2.75 -6.73
N VAL A 29 -9.75 2.25 -5.52
CA VAL A 29 -8.92 1.24 -4.85
C VAL A 29 -8.88 -0.06 -5.65
N SER A 30 -10.03 -0.55 -6.15
CA SER A 30 -10.11 -1.73 -7.01
C SER A 30 -9.23 -1.59 -8.26
N ARG A 31 -9.23 -0.41 -8.89
CA ARG A 31 -8.33 -0.13 -10.03
C ARG A 31 -6.86 -0.25 -9.65
N TRP A 32 -6.43 0.23 -8.48
CA TRP A 32 -5.04 0.03 -8.04
C TRP A 32 -4.72 -1.45 -7.84
N MET A 33 -5.61 -2.18 -7.17
CA MET A 33 -5.42 -3.60 -6.90
C MET A 33 -5.39 -4.42 -8.19
N ASN A 34 -6.18 -4.06 -9.20
CA ASN A 34 -6.23 -4.79 -10.48
C ASN A 34 -5.10 -4.40 -11.43
N SER A 35 -4.83 -3.10 -11.61
CA SER A 35 -3.71 -2.61 -12.44
C SER A 35 -2.35 -2.88 -11.81
N GLY A 36 -2.34 -3.14 -10.50
CA GLY A 36 -1.12 -3.31 -9.73
C GLY A 36 -0.32 -2.02 -9.53
N LYS A 37 -0.89 -0.85 -9.87
CA LYS A 37 -0.25 0.45 -9.71
C LYS A 37 -0.95 1.25 -8.61
N VAL A 38 -0.21 1.49 -7.52
CA VAL A 38 -0.57 2.47 -6.49
C VAL A 38 0.22 3.74 -6.80
N PRO A 39 -0.39 4.94 -6.82
CA PRO A 39 0.36 6.17 -7.01
C PRO A 39 1.44 6.33 -5.95
N THR A 40 2.68 6.64 -6.34
CA THR A 40 3.84 6.76 -5.43
C THR A 40 3.57 7.70 -4.26
N SER A 41 2.82 8.79 -4.49
CA SER A 41 2.39 9.74 -3.45
C SER A 41 1.47 9.16 -2.37
N ARG A 42 0.84 8.01 -2.63
CA ARG A 42 -0.08 7.31 -1.71
C ARG A 42 0.52 6.03 -1.13
N VAL A 43 1.67 5.57 -1.61
CA VAL A 43 2.32 4.35 -1.12
C VAL A 43 2.61 4.44 0.37
N ARG A 44 3.23 5.52 0.86
CA ARG A 44 3.49 5.69 2.30
C ARG A 44 2.22 5.71 3.14
N ALA A 45 1.18 6.41 2.69
CA ALA A 45 -0.11 6.44 3.40
C ALA A 45 -0.72 5.04 3.49
N LEU A 46 -0.68 4.27 2.40
CA LEU A 46 -1.13 2.88 2.37
C LEU A 46 -0.34 2.01 3.36
N CYS A 47 1.00 2.08 3.34
CA CYS A 47 1.85 1.33 4.27
C CYS A 47 1.56 1.69 5.74
N GLN A 48 1.42 2.98 6.03
CA GLN A 48 1.09 3.48 7.37
C GLN A 48 -0.28 2.96 7.84
N PHE A 49 -1.30 3.02 6.98
CA PHE A 49 -2.63 2.49 7.29
C PHE A 49 -2.61 0.98 7.56
N LEU A 50 -1.76 0.24 6.87
CA LEU A 50 -1.56 -1.21 7.05
C LEU A 50 -0.63 -1.54 8.22
N ASN A 51 -0.31 -0.56 9.08
CA ASN A 51 0.63 -0.70 10.20
C ASN A 51 2.00 -1.27 9.78
N TRP A 52 2.48 -0.85 8.61
CA TRP A 52 3.78 -1.25 8.06
C TRP A 52 3.96 -2.75 7.86
N GLN A 53 2.88 -3.54 7.90
CA GLN A 53 2.92 -4.97 7.54
C GLN A 53 3.30 -5.19 6.07
N ILE A 54 3.12 -4.15 5.25
CA ILE A 54 3.57 -4.04 3.87
C ILE A 54 4.41 -2.77 3.75
N THR A 55 5.57 -2.90 3.13
CA THR A 55 6.55 -1.82 2.94
C THR A 55 6.39 -1.13 1.58
N PRO A 56 6.89 0.11 1.43
CA PRO A 56 6.89 0.81 0.14
C PRO A 56 7.62 0.03 -0.96
N HIS A 57 8.74 -0.60 -0.60
CA HIS A 57 9.53 -1.46 -1.49
C HIS A 57 8.73 -2.65 -2.03
N GLU A 58 7.88 -3.30 -1.20
CA GLU A 58 7.02 -4.39 -1.65
C GLU A 58 5.97 -3.94 -2.69
N ILE A 59 5.53 -2.68 -2.64
CA ILE A 59 4.48 -2.13 -3.52
C ILE A 59 5.06 -1.60 -4.83
N ASP A 60 6.12 -0.80 -4.73
CA ASP A 60 6.73 -0.05 -5.83
C ASP A 60 8.26 -0.05 -5.69
N PRO A 61 8.93 -1.17 -6.02
CA PRO A 61 10.37 -1.30 -5.85
C PRO A 61 11.17 -0.39 -6.79
N GLU A 62 10.54 0.15 -7.85
CA GLU A 62 11.19 1.09 -8.76
C GLU A 62 11.32 2.48 -8.11
N ALA A 63 10.26 2.94 -7.43
CA ALA A 63 10.31 4.20 -6.68
C ALA A 63 10.99 4.08 -5.30
N TYR A 64 11.00 2.87 -4.72
CA TYR A 64 11.56 2.56 -3.40
C TYR A 64 12.58 1.41 -3.54
N PRO A 65 13.80 1.65 -4.04
CA PRO A 65 14.76 0.59 -4.37
C PRO A 65 15.30 -0.17 -3.16
N ASN A 66 15.32 0.44 -1.97
CA ASN A 66 15.80 -0.20 -0.75
C ASN A 66 14.64 -0.68 0.13
N PRO A 67 14.76 -1.83 0.83
CA PRO A 67 13.72 -2.36 1.71
C PRO A 67 13.29 -1.42 2.85
N THR A 68 14.17 -0.49 3.24
CA THR A 68 13.93 0.48 4.32
C THR A 68 13.42 1.83 3.83
N ASP A 69 13.28 2.03 2.51
CA ASP A 69 12.86 3.30 1.96
C ASP A 69 11.41 3.63 2.39
N GLY A 70 11.22 4.87 2.85
CA GLY A 70 9.91 5.37 3.27
C GLY A 70 9.36 4.79 4.59
N LEU A 71 10.07 3.86 5.24
CA LEU A 71 9.73 3.35 6.57
C LEU A 71 9.87 4.46 7.64
N PRO A 72 9.12 4.36 8.77
CA PRO A 72 9.31 5.28 9.88
C PRO A 72 10.73 5.08 10.44
N LYS A 73 11.34 6.18 10.91
CA LYS A 73 12.60 6.06 11.65
C LYS A 73 12.30 5.23 12.89
N GLN A 74 13.03 4.13 13.08
CA GLN A 74 12.99 3.40 14.34
C GLN A 74 13.64 4.32 15.37
N GLU A 75 12.81 4.98 16.19
CA GLU A 75 13.31 5.69 17.35
C GLU A 75 14.02 4.65 18.24
N SER A 76 15.27 4.97 18.56
CA SER A 76 16.17 4.14 19.38
C SER A 76 15.95 4.44 20.86
#